data_AF-A0A551ZA23-F1
#
_entry.id   AF-A0A551ZA23-F1
#
_cell.length_a   1.000
_cell.length_b   1.000
_cell.length_c   1.000
_cell.angle_alpha   90.00
_cell.angle_beta   90.00
_cell.angle_gamma   90.00
#
_symmetry.space_group_name_H-M   'P 1'
#
loop_
_entity.id
_entity.type
_entity.pdbx_description
1 polymer ?
#
loop_
_entity_poly.entity_id
_entity_poly.type
_entity_poly.pdbx_seq_one_letter_code
_entity_poly.pdbx_strand_id
1 'polypeptide(L)' 'MPAKKYIVSLTENERASWSELTQKGKAAARKINHARILLKADIGQENGGWNAHQISEALDKRFSHL' A
#
# COMPACT_ATOMS: atom_id res chain seq x y z
N MET A 1 -4.50 -22.83 -6.90
CA MET A 1 -3.80 -22.66 -5.60
C MET A 1 -4.50 -21.58 -4.81
N PRO A 2 -4.86 -21.78 -3.53
CA PRO A 2 -5.45 -20.71 -2.73
C PRO A 2 -4.43 -19.58 -2.60
N ALA A 3 -4.81 -18.36 -2.98
CA ALA A 3 -3.96 -17.19 -2.85
C ALA A 3 -3.60 -16.99 -1.37
N LYS A 4 -2.30 -16.90 -1.06
CA LYS A 4 -1.85 -16.60 0.31
C LYS A 4 -2.42 -15.23 0.71
N LYS A 5 -3.33 -15.24 1.68
CA LYS A 5 -3.91 -14.01 2.23
C LYS A 5 -2.92 -13.43 3.24
N TYR A 6 -2.24 -12.36 2.84
CA TYR A 6 -1.41 -11.57 3.75
C TYR A 6 -2.30 -10.51 4.40
N ILE A 7 -2.47 -10.60 5.71
CA ILE A 7 -3.15 -9.59 6.51
C ILE A 7 -2.08 -8.60 6.97
N VAL A 8 -2.19 -7.34 6.58
CA VAL A 8 -1.27 -6.28 7.00
C VAL A 8 -1.95 -5.47 8.08
N SER A 9 -1.30 -5.30 9.23
CA SER A 9 -1.75 -4.41 10.31
C SER A 9 -0.59 -3.50 10.65
N LEU A 10 -0.72 -2.22 10.35
CA LEU A 10 0.30 -1.23 10.70
C LEU A 10 -0.05 -0.56 12.02
N THR A 11 0.96 -0.28 12.82
CA THR A 11 0.84 0.66 13.94
C THR A 11 0.72 2.10 13.43
N GLU A 12 0.23 3.00 14.28
CA GLU A 12 0.08 4.42 13.94
C GLU A 12 1.42 5.04 13.49
N ASN A 13 2.52 4.70 14.18
CA ASN A 13 3.86 5.19 13.86
C ASN A 13 4.35 4.67 12.50
N GLU A 14 4.09 3.41 12.18
CA GLU A 14 4.44 2.83 10.88
C GLU A 14 3.62 3.49 9.78
N ARG A 15 2.30 3.64 9.96
CA ARG A 15 1.42 4.32 9.02
C ARG A 15 1.88 5.74 8.74
N ALA A 16 2.21 6.51 9.78
CA ALA A 16 2.72 7.86 9.65
C ALA A 16 4.04 7.90 8.86
N SER A 17 4.98 7.01 9.19
CA SER A 17 6.29 6.91 8.52
C SER A 17 6.14 6.53 7.05
N TRP A 18 5.30 5.56 6.73
CA TRP A 18 5.03 5.14 5.36
C TRP A 18 4.30 6.23 4.57
N SER A 19 3.33 6.90 5.18
CA SER A 19 2.63 8.04 4.57
C SER A 19 3.62 9.15 4.21
N GLU A 20 4.50 9.52 5.13
CA GLU A 20 5.52 10.53 4.91
C GLU A 20 6.50 10.12 3.80
N LEU A 21 6.89 8.84 3.75
CA LEU A 21 7.74 8.29 2.69
C LEU A 21 7.09 8.42 1.31
N THR A 22 5.77 8.22 1.21
CA THR A 22 5.03 8.37 -0.05
C THR A 22 4.88 9.83 -0.50
N GLN A 23 4.90 10.79 0.42
CA GLN A 23 4.75 12.22 0.15
C GLN A 23 6.09 12.89 -0.21
N LYS A 24 7.18 12.53 0.49
CA LYS A 24 8.49 13.19 0.32
C LYS A 24 9.14 12.92 -1.04
N GLY A 25 8.76 11.86 -1.77
CA GLY A 25 9.23 11.57 -3.13
C GLY A 25 10.73 11.27 -3.31
N LYS A 26 11.56 11.42 -2.25
CA LYS A 26 13.03 11.29 -2.27
C LYS A 26 13.54 9.84 -2.16
N ALA A 27 12.64 8.85 -2.12
CA ALA A 27 13.01 7.44 -2.05
C ALA A 27 12.90 6.75 -3.42
N ALA A 28 13.63 5.65 -3.61
CA ALA A 28 13.53 4.84 -4.82
C ALA A 28 12.05 4.47 -5.10
N ALA A 29 11.62 4.58 -6.36
CA ALA A 29 10.22 4.34 -6.77
C ALA A 29 9.66 3.01 -6.26
N ARG A 30 10.50 1.97 -6.19
CA ARG A 30 10.15 0.66 -5.60
C ARG A 30 9.76 0.75 -4.12
N LYS A 31 10.51 1.51 -3.30
CA LYS A 31 10.18 1.71 -1.88
C LYS A 31 8.88 2.50 -1.71
N ILE A 32 8.67 3.53 -2.53
CA ILE A 32 7.43 4.32 -2.52
C ILE A 32 6.23 3.44 -2.90
N ASN A 33 6.36 2.61 -3.95
CA ASN A 33 5.30 1.69 -4.34
C ASN A 33 5.03 0.64 -3.25
N HIS A 34 6.07 0.11 -2.62
CA HIS A 34 5.90 -0.83 -1.52
C HIS A 34 5.18 -0.18 -0.32
N ALA A 35 5.54 1.04 0.04
CA ALA A 35 4.85 1.81 1.07
C ALA A 35 3.35 2.00 0.76
N ARG A 36 3.02 2.32 -0.51
CA ARG A 36 1.62 2.46 -0.96
C ARG A 36 0.85 1.14 -0.87
N ILE A 37 1.49 0.01 -1.21
CA ILE A 37 0.90 -1.32 -1.08
C ILE A 37 0.58 -1.60 0.39
N LEU A 38 1.55 -1.41 1.28
CA LEU A 38 1.38 -1.67 2.72
C LEU A 38 0.30 -0.78 3.32
N LEU A 39 0.29 0.51 2.98
CA LEU A 39 -0.76 1.42 3.42
C LEU A 39 -2.12 0.94 2.96
N LYS A 40 -2.34 0.60 1.68
CA LYS A 40 -3.65 0.11 1.19
C LYS A 40 -4.05 -1.25 1.78
N ALA A 41 -3.08 -2.10 2.12
CA ALA A 41 -3.32 -3.41 2.71
C ALA A 41 -3.68 -3.35 4.20
N ASP A 42 -3.42 -2.22 4.86
CA ASP A 42 -3.55 -2.07 6.31
C ASP A 42 -5.01 -2.24 6.75
N ILE A 43 -5.27 -3.28 7.55
CA ILE A 43 -6.59 -3.55 8.11
C ILE A 43 -7.01 -2.58 9.20
N GLY A 44 -6.08 -1.80 9.75
CA GLY A 44 -6.39 -0.78 10.74
C GLY A 44 -7.03 0.48 10.15
N GLN A 45 -7.36 0.51 8.86
CA GLN A 45 -8.09 1.63 8.25
C GLN A 45 -9.58 1.57 8.58
N GLU A 46 -10.27 2.72 8.60
CA GLU A 46 -11.73 2.78 8.85
C GLU A 46 -12.52 1.86 7.91
N ASN A 47 -12.05 1.68 6.68
CA ASN A 47 -12.72 0.88 5.66
C ASN A 47 -12.23 -0.58 5.60
N GLY A 48 -11.32 -0.97 6.49
CA GLY A 48 -10.61 -2.24 6.44
C GLY A 48 -9.58 -2.31 5.30
N GLY A 49 -8.69 -3.29 5.41
CA GLY A 49 -7.53 -3.44 4.52
C GLY A 49 -7.90 -4.09 3.20
N TRP A 50 -7.29 -3.62 2.12
CA TRP A 50 -7.54 -4.15 0.79
C TRP A 50 -6.83 -5.48 0.59
N ASN A 51 -7.44 -6.37 -0.19
CA ASN A 51 -6.76 -7.60 -0.60
C ASN A 51 -5.73 -7.31 -1.72
N ALA A 52 -4.81 -8.24 -1.92
CA ALA A 52 -3.73 -8.09 -2.89
C ALA A 52 -4.23 -7.81 -4.33
N HIS A 53 -5.40 -8.34 -4.71
CA HIS A 53 -6.00 -8.11 -6.03
C HIS A 53 -6.45 -6.66 -6.20
N GLN A 54 -7.17 -6.12 -5.21
CA GLN A 54 -7.61 -4.71 -5.19
C GLN A 54 -6.43 -3.75 -5.21
N ILE A 55 -5.35 -4.09 -4.50
CA ILE A 55 -4.13 -3.27 -4.49
C ILE A 55 -3.44 -3.30 -5.85
N SER A 56 -3.30 -4.48 -6.45
CA SER A 56 -2.70 -4.64 -7.78
C SER A 56 -3.46 -3.85 -8.83
N GLU A 57 -4.78 -3.99 -8.88
CA GLU A 57 -5.64 -3.28 -9.83
C GLU A 57 -5.53 -1.76 -9.68
N ALA A 58 -5.53 -1.27 -8.43
CA ALA A 58 -5.45 0.17 -8.16
C ALA A 58 -4.04 0.76 -8.35
N LEU A 59 -2.99 -0.07 -8.40
CA LEU A 59 -1.66 0.36 -8.82
C LEU A 59 -1.54 0.39 -10.34
N ASP A 60 -2.11 -0.60 -11.02
CA ASP A 60 -2.08 -0.72 -12.48
C ASP A 60 -2.81 0.44 -13.16
N LYS A 61 -4.02 0.78 -12.69
CA LYS A 61 -4.79 1.95 -13.17
C LYS A 61 -4.10 3.31 -13.00
N ARG A 62 -3.09 3.39 -12.13
CA ARG A 62 -2.35 4.64 -11.90
C ARG A 62 -1.22 4.84 -12.92
N PHE A 63 -0.83 3.81 -13.66
CA PHE A 63 0.17 3.90 -14.74
C PHE A 63 -0.47 4.09 -16.12
N SER A 64 -1.79 3.94 -16.27
CA SER A 64 -2.51 4.07 -17.55
C SER A 64 -2.98 5.50 -17.89
N HIS A 65 -2.25 6.53 -17.46
CA HIS A 65 -2.47 7.94 -17.86
C HIS A 65 -1.20 8.60 -18.43
N LEU A 66 -0.24 7.78 -18.88
CA LEU A 66 0.86 8.19 -19.75
C LEU A 66 0.52 7.80 -21.19
#